data_AF-A0A1Y1QJQ7-F1
#
_entry.id   AF-A0A1Y1QJQ7-F1
#
_cell.length_a   1.000
_cell.length_b   1.000
_cell.length_c   1.000
_cell.angle_alpha   90.00
_cell.angle_beta   90.00
_cell.angle_gamma   90.00
#
_symmetry.space_group_name_H-M   'P 1'
#
loop_
_entity.id
_entity.type
_entity.pdbx_description
1 polymer ?
#
loop_
_entity_poly.entity_id
_entity_poly.type
_entity_poly.pdbx_seq_one_letter_code
_entity_poly.pdbx_strand_id
1 'polypeptide(L)'
;MNDDHIVRPYNLELHPENFAAATGFDADHEWVIPSRNRGDIARAILYMVLIYEIDELYDRHIATLVHWAKLDSPSAWELAYNQWVYSRLGIRNPFIDTPENALQLLNNRDLLDSVEYQQ
;
A
#
# COMPACT_ATOMS: atom_id res chain seq x y z
N MET A 1 26.11 7.03 -18.90
CA MET A 1 24.97 7.41 -18.05
C MET A 1 23.98 6.28 -18.22
N ASN A 2 23.88 5.42 -17.21
CA ASN A 2 23.12 4.17 -17.33
C ASN A 2 21.63 4.50 -17.21
N ASP A 3 20.92 4.23 -18.30
CA ASP A 3 19.49 4.38 -18.45
C ASP A 3 18.78 3.19 -17.76
N ASP A 4 18.87 3.14 -16.43
CA ASP A 4 18.21 2.12 -15.61
C ASP A 4 16.70 2.39 -15.60
N HIS A 5 16.03 1.95 -16.65
CA HIS A 5 14.58 1.89 -16.71
C HIS A 5 14.11 0.53 -16.18
N ILE A 6 13.23 0.58 -15.18
CA ILE A 6 12.51 -0.58 -14.68
C ILE A 6 11.59 -1.09 -15.81
N VAL A 7 11.96 -2.20 -16.45
CA VAL A 7 11.14 -2.88 -17.47
C VAL A 7 10.56 -4.15 -16.87
N ARG A 8 9.22 -4.23 -16.76
CA ARG A 8 8.54 -5.44 -16.28
C ARG A 8 8.34 -6.45 -17.41
N PRO A 9 8.58 -7.76 -17.17
CA PRO A 9 8.16 -8.81 -18.09
C PRO A 9 6.63 -8.89 -18.15
N TYR A 10 6.11 -9.25 -19.33
CA TYR A 10 4.66 -9.36 -19.59
C TYR A 10 3.98 -10.45 -18.75
N ASN A 11 4.77 -11.44 -18.30
CA ASN A 11 4.33 -12.50 -17.41
C ASN A 11 4.90 -12.26 -16.01
N LEU A 12 4.02 -12.21 -15.01
CA LEU A 12 4.42 -12.25 -13.61
C LEU A 12 4.73 -13.71 -13.27
N GLU A 13 6.01 -14.09 -13.34
CA GLU A 13 6.44 -15.36 -12.75
C GLU A 13 6.36 -15.22 -11.23
N LEU A 14 5.39 -15.92 -10.64
CA LEU A 14 5.33 -16.08 -9.19
C LEU A 14 6.47 -17.02 -8.80
N HIS A 15 7.35 -16.55 -7.94
CA HIS A 15 8.40 -17.33 -7.32
C HIS A 15 7.98 -17.68 -5.89
N PRO A 16 7.08 -18.67 -5.68
CA PRO A 16 6.59 -19.05 -4.36
C PRO A 16 7.73 -19.33 -3.37
N GLU A 17 8.88 -19.83 -3.82
CA GLU A 17 10.10 -20.02 -3.03
C GLU A 17 10.64 -18.74 -2.37
N ASN A 18 10.44 -17.57 -2.99
CA ASN A 18 10.79 -16.27 -2.40
C ASN A 18 9.85 -15.87 -1.27
N PHE A 19 8.69 -16.51 -1.18
CA PHE A 19 7.68 -16.30 -0.13
C PHE A 19 7.65 -17.48 0.87
N ALA A 20 8.04 -18.69 0.46
CA ALA A 20 7.83 -19.93 1.21
C ALA A 20 8.67 -20.08 2.49
N ALA A 21 9.80 -19.35 2.63
CA ALA A 21 10.72 -19.57 3.73
C ALA A 21 10.36 -18.84 5.03
N ALA A 22 9.41 -17.88 5.02
CA ALA A 22 9.11 -17.05 6.20
C ALA A 22 7.71 -16.42 6.25
N THR A 23 6.85 -16.60 5.24
CA THR A 23 5.63 -15.78 5.18
C THR A 23 4.46 -16.45 5.86
N GLY A 24 4.01 -15.80 6.93
CA GLY A 24 2.59 -15.66 7.14
C GLY A 24 2.06 -16.23 8.42
N PHE A 25 2.82 -16.96 9.24
CA PHE A 25 2.30 -17.45 10.54
C PHE A 25 3.23 -17.05 11.68
N ASP A 26 2.68 -16.50 12.76
CA ASP A 26 3.43 -16.28 14.00
C ASP A 26 3.51 -17.54 14.87
N ALA A 27 4.08 -17.43 16.06
CA ALA A 27 4.24 -18.55 16.99
C ALA A 27 2.89 -19.19 17.40
N ASP A 28 1.80 -18.42 17.30
CA ASP A 28 0.45 -18.82 17.66
C ASP A 28 -0.36 -19.31 16.44
N HIS A 29 0.31 -19.45 15.28
CA HIS A 29 -0.30 -19.83 13.99
C HIS A 29 -1.36 -18.83 13.49
N GLU A 30 -1.23 -17.55 13.85
CA GLU A 30 -2.05 -16.49 13.28
C GLU A 30 -1.46 -15.98 11.97
N TRP A 31 -2.29 -15.63 10.99
CA TRP A 31 -1.78 -15.11 9.73
C TRP A 31 -1.20 -13.69 9.89
N VAL A 32 0.11 -13.52 9.77
CA VAL A 32 0.80 -12.24 10.00
C VAL A 32 1.46 -11.70 8.75
N ILE A 33 1.18 -10.42 8.45
CA ILE A 33 1.82 -9.68 7.36
C ILE A 33 3.31 -9.49 7.67
N PRO A 34 4.22 -9.96 6.79
CA PRO A 34 5.65 -9.73 6.93
C PRO A 34 5.98 -8.24 7.01
N SER A 35 6.88 -7.86 7.92
CA SER A 35 7.22 -6.46 8.20
C SER A 35 7.60 -5.65 6.95
N ARG A 36 8.25 -6.32 5.98
CA ARG A 36 8.74 -5.74 4.72
C ARG A 36 7.63 -5.26 3.78
N ASN A 37 6.41 -5.78 3.91
CA ASN A 37 5.32 -5.50 2.97
C ASN A 37 4.17 -4.72 3.62
N ARG A 38 4.33 -4.33 4.90
CA ARG A 38 3.26 -3.68 5.65
C ARG A 38 2.90 -2.32 5.09
N GLY A 39 3.87 -1.51 4.66
CA GLY A 39 3.60 -0.20 4.05
C GLY A 39 2.87 -0.34 2.72
N ASP A 40 3.34 -1.21 1.83
CA ASP A 40 2.73 -1.47 0.52
C ASP A 40 1.25 -1.85 0.66
N ILE A 41 0.97 -2.81 1.55
CA ILE A 41 -0.39 -3.28 1.82
C ILE A 41 -1.23 -2.17 2.45
N ALA A 42 -0.68 -1.44 3.42
CA ALA A 42 -1.38 -0.34 4.06
C ALA A 42 -1.82 0.73 3.05
N ARG A 43 -0.93 1.17 2.15
CA ARG A 43 -1.27 2.16 1.12
C ARG A 43 -2.31 1.66 0.13
N ALA A 44 -2.27 0.37 -0.23
CA ALA A 44 -3.25 -0.23 -1.13
C ALA A 44 -4.64 -0.26 -0.48
N ILE A 45 -4.74 -0.69 0.79
CA ILE A 45 -6.01 -0.75 1.52
C ILE A 45 -6.55 0.67 1.77
N LEU A 46 -5.71 1.60 2.24
CA LEU A 46 -6.12 2.99 2.47
C LEU A 46 -6.66 3.65 1.19
N TYR A 47 -6.08 3.34 0.02
CA TYR A 47 -6.62 3.79 -1.25
C TYR A 47 -8.00 3.20 -1.56
N MET A 48 -8.19 1.90 -1.32
CA MET A 48 -9.49 1.26 -1.56
C MET A 48 -10.57 1.84 -0.65
N VAL A 49 -10.23 2.05 0.61
CA VAL A 49 -11.10 2.67 1.61
C VAL A 49 -11.42 4.13 1.24
N LEU A 50 -10.41 4.92 0.84
CA LEU A 50 -10.61 6.34 0.50
C LEU A 50 -11.39 6.57 -0.80
N ILE A 51 -11.16 5.76 -1.84
CA ILE A 51 -11.67 6.03 -3.19
C ILE A 51 -12.93 5.23 -3.52
N TYR A 52 -13.05 4.02 -2.96
CA TYR A 52 -14.16 3.13 -3.25
C TYR A 52 -15.08 2.90 -2.04
N GLU A 53 -14.83 3.58 -0.91
CA GLU A 53 -15.70 3.56 0.26
C GLU A 53 -16.03 2.12 0.70
N ILE A 54 -14.99 1.28 0.76
CA ILE A 54 -15.15 -0.12 1.15
C ILE A 54 -15.13 -0.23 2.67
N ASP A 55 -16.29 -0.01 3.28
CA ASP A 55 -16.49 0.06 4.73
C ASP A 55 -16.27 -1.31 5.42
N GLU A 56 -16.60 -2.40 4.73
CA GLU A 56 -16.56 -3.74 5.33
C GLU A 56 -15.15 -4.24 5.65
N LEU A 57 -14.11 -3.67 5.03
CA LEU A 57 -12.80 -4.27 5.13
C LEU A 57 -12.11 -3.99 6.47
N TYR A 58 -11.96 -2.76 6.98
CA TYR A 58 -11.07 -2.56 8.15
C TYR A 58 -11.25 -1.25 8.97
N ASP A 59 -12.47 -0.83 9.33
CA ASP A 59 -12.65 0.35 10.22
C ASP A 59 -11.87 0.25 11.54
N ARG A 60 -11.74 -0.95 12.10
CA ARG A 60 -10.99 -1.18 13.35
C ARG A 60 -9.47 -1.07 13.22
N HIS A 61 -8.92 -0.96 12.01
CA HIS A 61 -7.49 -1.04 11.76
C HIS A 61 -6.92 0.16 10.99
N ILE A 62 -7.70 1.20 10.67
CA ILE A 62 -7.21 2.38 9.94
C ILE A 62 -6.00 3.00 10.64
N ALA A 63 -6.04 3.17 11.97
CA ALA A 63 -4.90 3.66 12.74
C ALA A 63 -3.62 2.81 12.57
N THR A 64 -3.77 1.48 12.48
CA THR A 64 -2.66 0.54 12.26
C THR A 64 -2.11 0.67 10.85
N LEU A 65 -2.98 0.76 9.84
CA LEU A 65 -2.57 0.93 8.44
C LEU A 65 -1.87 2.28 8.24
N VAL A 66 -2.40 3.35 8.81
CA VAL A 66 -1.77 4.68 8.79
C VAL A 66 -0.40 4.64 9.47
N HIS A 67 -0.28 3.95 10.60
CA HIS A 67 1.00 3.77 11.28
C HIS A 67 2.02 3.04 10.39
N TRP A 68 1.63 1.95 9.74
CA TRP A 68 2.50 1.20 8.83
C TRP A 68 2.90 2.01 7.59
N ALA A 69 1.97 2.73 6.98
CA ALA A 69 2.23 3.59 5.83
C ALA A 69 3.16 4.77 6.16
N LYS A 70 3.16 5.26 7.41
CA LYS A 70 4.11 6.28 7.88
C LYS A 70 5.50 5.71 8.16
N LEU A 71 5.57 4.50 8.71
CA LEU A 71 6.83 3.86 9.07
C LEU A 71 7.63 3.42 7.85
N ASP A 72 6.93 2.96 6.81
CA ASP A 72 7.51 2.42 5.58
C ASP A 72 7.13 3.31 4.40
N SER A 73 8.06 4.15 3.92
CA SER A 73 7.81 5.06 2.80
C SER A 73 7.69 4.31 1.47
N PRO A 74 6.97 4.85 0.46
CA PRO A 74 6.85 4.20 -0.84
C PRO A 74 8.20 3.88 -1.44
N SER A 75 8.36 2.63 -1.89
CA SER A 75 9.56 2.17 -2.57
C SER A 75 9.65 2.77 -3.99
N ALA A 76 10.86 2.80 -4.56
CA ALA A 76 11.05 3.21 -5.95
C ALA A 76 10.21 2.38 -6.93
N TRP A 77 9.92 1.12 -6.59
CA TRP A 77 9.07 0.25 -7.39
C TRP A 77 7.60 0.68 -7.36
N GLU A 78 7.07 1.00 -6.19
CA GLU A 78 5.69 1.46 -6.06
C GLU A 78 5.49 2.79 -6.79
N LEU A 79 6.45 3.71 -6.67
CA LEU A 79 6.42 4.98 -7.42
C LEU A 79 6.38 4.73 -8.93
N ALA A 80 7.28 3.88 -9.44
CA ALA A 80 7.31 3.52 -10.86
C ALA A 80 6.01 2.84 -11.32
N TYR A 81 5.44 1.95 -10.50
CA TYR A 81 4.18 1.28 -10.78
C TYR A 81 3.01 2.26 -10.79
N ASN A 82 2.90 3.14 -9.81
CA ASN A 82 1.84 4.13 -9.72
C ASN A 82 1.86 5.09 -10.92
N GLN A 83 3.07 5.51 -11.35
CA GLN A 83 3.26 6.31 -12.55
C GLN A 83 2.84 5.55 -13.83
N TRP A 84 3.19 4.25 -13.92
CA TRP A 84 2.78 3.41 -15.04
C TRP A 84 1.26 3.23 -15.10
N VAL A 85 0.60 2.98 -13.97
CA VAL A 85 -0.86 2.88 -13.88
C VAL A 85 -1.51 4.19 -14.31
N TYR A 86 -1.01 5.33 -13.83
CA TYR A 86 -1.51 6.64 -14.22
C TYR A 86 -1.39 6.87 -15.73
N SER A 87 -0.26 6.51 -16.33
CA SER A 87 -0.06 6.66 -17.79
C SER A 87 -1.03 5.83 -18.64
N ARG A 88 -1.54 4.72 -18.12
CA ARG A 88 -2.42 3.79 -18.85
C ARG A 88 -3.91 4.00 -18.57
N LEU A 89 -4.25 4.26 -17.31
CA LEU A 89 -5.63 4.23 -16.82
C LEU A 89 -6.09 5.58 -16.25
N GLY A 90 -5.19 6.55 -16.08
CA GLY A 90 -5.50 7.87 -15.52
C GLY A 90 -5.79 7.88 -14.01
N ILE A 91 -5.69 6.72 -13.34
CA ILE A 91 -5.86 6.58 -11.88
C ILE A 91 -4.51 6.51 -11.17
N ARG A 92 -4.47 6.93 -9.91
CA ARG A 92 -3.25 6.97 -9.10
C ARG A 92 -3.57 6.87 -7.62
N ASN A 93 -2.77 6.09 -6.90
CA ASN A 93 -2.85 6.00 -5.46
C ASN A 93 -2.16 7.22 -4.83
N PRO A 94 -2.90 8.11 -4.14
CA PRO A 94 -2.35 9.33 -3.58
C PRO A 94 -1.42 9.08 -2.37
N PHE A 95 -1.50 7.90 -1.75
CA PHE A 95 -0.58 7.48 -0.70
C PHE A 95 0.78 6.99 -1.23
N ILE A 96 0.93 6.83 -2.54
CA ILE A 96 2.18 6.42 -3.20
C ILE A 96 2.79 7.58 -4.00
N ASP A 97 1.95 8.40 -4.63
CA ASP A 97 2.32 9.36 -5.69
C ASP A 97 3.50 10.28 -5.38
N THR A 98 3.44 11.03 -4.28
CA THR A 98 4.58 11.85 -3.79
C THR A 98 4.67 11.70 -2.27
N PRO A 99 5.87 11.50 -1.71
CA PRO A 99 6.04 11.32 -0.26
C PRO A 99 5.44 12.45 0.57
N GLU A 100 5.54 13.70 0.09
CA GLU A 100 5.00 14.87 0.77
C GLU A 100 3.47 14.83 0.83
N ASN A 101 2.80 14.53 -0.28
CA ASN A 101 1.34 14.46 -0.33
C ASN A 101 0.81 13.25 0.45
N ALA A 102 1.51 12.11 0.36
CA ALA A 102 1.18 10.93 1.13
C ALA A 102 1.19 11.23 2.63
N LEU A 103 2.24 11.90 3.14
CA LEU A 103 2.31 12.30 4.54
C LEU A 103 1.22 13.29 4.95
N GLN A 104 0.87 14.25 4.09
CA GLN A 104 -0.24 15.17 4.38
C GLN A 104 -1.56 14.43 4.56
N LEU A 105 -1.88 13.50 3.66
CA LEU A 105 -3.10 12.68 3.74
C LEU A 105 -3.09 11.79 4.99
N LEU A 106 -1.97 11.10 5.26
CA LEU A 106 -1.82 10.23 6.44
C LEU A 106 -1.87 11.00 7.77
N ASN A 107 -1.62 12.32 7.75
CA ASN A 107 -1.70 13.18 8.94
C ASN A 107 -3.05 13.89 9.08
N ASN A 108 -3.91 13.84 8.07
CA ASN A 108 -5.21 14.48 8.12
C ASN A 108 -6.21 13.61 8.90
N ARG A 109 -6.38 13.93 10.19
CA ARG A 109 -7.30 13.20 11.07
C ARG A 109 -8.75 13.37 10.66
N ASP A 110 -9.17 14.58 10.30
CA ASP A 110 -10.55 14.84 9.88
C ASP A 110 -10.93 13.98 8.67
N LEU A 111 -10.00 13.81 7.72
CA LEU A 111 -10.19 12.91 6.58
C LEU A 111 -10.33 11.45 7.05
N LEU A 112 -9.42 10.96 7.87
CA LEU A 112 -9.43 9.56 8.32
C LEU A 112 -10.67 9.25 9.18
N ASP A 113 -11.04 10.16 10.07
CA ASP A 113 -12.24 10.07 10.90
C ASP A 113 -13.49 10.08 10.02
N SER A 114 -13.54 10.91 8.96
CA SER A 114 -14.70 10.93 8.05
C SER A 114 -14.93 9.61 7.33
N VAL A 115 -13.88 8.80 7.15
CA VAL A 115 -14.00 7.46 6.54
C VAL A 115 -14.40 6.42 7.59
N GLU A 116 -14.05 6.60 8.87
CA GLU A 116 -14.52 5.73 9.96
C GLU A 116 -16.01 5.96 10.32
N TYR A 117 -16.54 7.18 10.10
CA TYR A 117 -17.86 7.61 10.58
C TYR A 117 -19.00 7.56 9.54
N GLN A 118 -18.80 7.07 8.31
CA GLN A 118 -19.85 6.97 7.28
C GLN A 118 -20.91 5.87 7.54
N GLN A 119 -21.02 5.34 8.77
CA GLN A 119 -22.03 4.35 9.18
C GLN A 119 -23.33 4.97 9.73
#